data_AF-A0A930V733-F1
#
_entry.id   AF-A0A930V733-F1
#
_cell.length_a   1.000
_cell.length_b   1.000
_cell.length_c   1.000
_cell.angle_alpha   90.00
_cell.angle_beta   90.00
_cell.angle_gamma   90.00
#
_symmetry.space_group_name_H-M   'P 1'
#
loop_
_entity.id
_entity.type
_entity.pdbx_description
1 polymer ?
#
loop_
_entity_poly.entity_id
_entity_poly.type
_entity_poly.pdbx_seq_one_letter_code
_entity_poly.pdbx_strand_id
1 'polypeptide(L)'
;MTTQTFTDTLVVEVCCSCSVTFGITRALYDARRNDHRNFYCPAGHAQHYTGKSEIELERQRRIRAEAGRAQAEDAYEMERRSKIALKGHLTRARNKIAAGVCPAPDCGQHFSNVREHMRHRHPDWHLTDPDTGEAAAL
;
A
#
# COMPACT_ATOMS: atom_id res chain seq x y z
N MET A 1 -43.30 -8.38 46.84
CA MET A 1 -42.71 -9.05 45.66
C MET A 1 -43.29 -8.36 44.45
N THR A 2 -42.45 -7.78 43.60
CA THR A 2 -42.89 -7.01 42.44
C THR A 2 -42.55 -7.84 41.20
N THR A 3 -43.52 -8.02 40.30
CA THR A 3 -43.33 -8.72 39.04
C THR A 3 -43.37 -7.72 37.89
N GLN A 4 -42.65 -8.02 36.80
CA GLN A 4 -42.68 -7.23 35.57
C GLN A 4 -42.90 -8.14 34.36
N THR A 5 -43.55 -7.61 33.33
CA THR A 5 -43.56 -8.23 32.00
C THR A 5 -42.33 -7.75 31.23
N PHE A 6 -41.63 -8.65 30.55
CA PHE A 6 -40.42 -8.35 29.80
C PHE A 6 -40.57 -8.85 28.35
N THR A 7 -40.42 -7.94 27.39
CA THR A 7 -40.61 -8.19 25.95
C THR A 7 -39.37 -7.75 25.18
N ASP A 8 -38.23 -8.37 25.47
CA ASP A 8 -36.97 -8.10 24.76
C ASP A 8 -36.16 -9.41 24.63
N THR A 9 -35.11 -9.38 23.82
CA THR A 9 -34.27 -10.54 23.53
C THR A 9 -33.18 -10.70 24.58
N LEU A 10 -33.08 -11.91 25.13
CA LEU A 10 -31.97 -12.32 25.96
C LEU A 10 -30.93 -13.06 25.12
N VAL A 11 -29.67 -12.66 25.26
CA VAL A 11 -28.51 -13.40 24.76
C VAL A 11 -28.07 -14.37 25.84
N VAL A 12 -27.89 -15.64 25.45
CA VAL A 12 -27.42 -16.69 26.35
C VAL A 12 -25.91 -16.64 26.44
N GLU A 13 -25.40 -16.47 27.66
CA GLU A 13 -23.98 -16.43 27.98
C GLU A 13 -23.61 -17.55 28.95
N VAL A 14 -22.34 -17.97 28.89
CA VAL A 14 -21.78 -18.97 29.80
C VAL A 14 -20.68 -18.32 30.61
N CYS A 15 -20.73 -18.48 31.93
CA CYS A 15 -19.68 -17.96 32.78
C CYS A 15 -18.34 -18.66 32.52
N CYS A 16 -17.29 -17.90 32.22
CA CYS A 16 -15.93 -18.38 32.00
C CYS A 16 -15.26 -18.97 33.26
N SER A 17 -15.79 -18.67 34.45
CA SER A 17 -15.27 -19.20 35.72
C SER A 17 -16.05 -20.42 36.21
N CYS A 18 -17.37 -20.30 36.35
CA CYS A 18 -18.21 -21.35 36.95
C CYS A 18 -19.13 -22.07 35.97
N SER A 19 -19.05 -21.76 34.66
CA SER A 19 -19.82 -22.41 33.59
C SER A 19 -21.35 -22.31 33.71
N VAL A 20 -21.87 -21.47 34.61
CA VAL A 20 -23.32 -21.21 34.69
C VAL A 20 -23.80 -20.57 33.40
N THR A 21 -24.89 -21.08 32.84
CA THR A 21 -25.57 -20.50 31.68
C THR A 21 -26.60 -19.49 32.16
N PHE A 22 -26.58 -18.27 31.64
CA PHE A 22 -27.48 -17.20 32.05
C PHE A 22 -27.82 -16.26 30.89
N GLY A 23 -28.96 -15.58 31.00
CA GLY A 23 -29.40 -14.59 30.01
C GLY A 23 -28.97 -13.18 30.40
N ILE A 24 -28.49 -12.41 29.42
CA ILE A 24 -28.33 -10.96 29.52
C ILE A 24 -29.12 -10.26 28.42
N THR A 25 -29.52 -9.01 28.61
CA THR A 25 -30.22 -8.26 27.55
C THR A 25 -29.30 -8.05 26.35
N ARG A 26 -29.88 -8.04 25.14
CA ARG A 26 -29.12 -7.74 23.91
C ARG A 26 -28.34 -6.42 24.02
N ALA A 27 -28.95 -5.40 24.59
CA ALA A 27 -28.31 -4.10 24.82
C ALA A 27 -27.06 -4.21 25.72
N LEU A 28 -27.11 -5.00 26.80
CA LEU A 28 -25.94 -5.21 27.67
C LEU A 28 -24.84 -5.98 26.95
N TYR A 29 -25.20 -7.03 26.20
CA TYR A 29 -24.27 -7.79 25.39
C TYR A 29 -23.51 -6.89 24.39
N ASP A 30 -24.24 -6.08 23.60
CA ASP A 30 -23.64 -5.19 22.61
C ASP A 30 -22.77 -4.12 23.27
N ALA A 31 -23.23 -3.53 24.37
CA ALA A 31 -22.45 -2.54 25.13
C ALA A 31 -21.13 -3.14 25.63
N ARG A 32 -21.16 -4.34 26.23
CA ARG A 32 -19.97 -5.03 26.76
C ARG A 32 -19.02 -5.50 25.66
N ARG A 33 -19.53 -5.89 24.49
CA ARG A 33 -18.72 -6.21 23.30
C ARG A 33 -17.97 -4.99 22.76
N ASN A 34 -18.54 -3.79 22.92
CA ASN A 34 -17.97 -2.54 22.44
C ASN A 34 -17.03 -1.88 23.45
N ASP A 35 -17.42 -1.83 24.72
CA ASP A 35 -16.68 -1.11 25.78
C ASP A 35 -15.69 -1.99 26.55
N HIS A 36 -15.76 -3.32 26.36
CA HIS A 36 -14.93 -4.32 27.04
C HIS A 36 -14.96 -4.23 28.58
N ARG A 37 -16.01 -3.62 29.15
CA ARG A 37 -16.16 -3.52 30.60
C ARG A 37 -16.58 -4.86 31.20
N ASN A 38 -16.39 -4.96 32.51
CA ASN A 38 -16.81 -6.13 33.25
C ASN A 38 -18.35 -6.24 33.31
N PHE A 39 -18.82 -7.47 33.25
CA PHE A 39 -20.17 -7.90 33.61
C PHE A 39 -20.07 -9.14 34.49
N TYR A 40 -21.16 -9.49 35.17
CA TYR A 40 -21.15 -10.50 36.22
C TYR A 40 -22.16 -11.60 35.92
N CYS A 41 -21.77 -12.85 36.18
CA CYS A 41 -22.75 -13.94 36.21
C CYS A 41 -23.61 -13.87 37.50
N PRO A 42 -24.72 -14.62 37.58
CA PRO A 42 -25.57 -14.64 38.77
C PRO A 42 -24.85 -15.10 40.05
N ALA A 43 -23.75 -15.84 39.90
CA ALA A 43 -22.89 -16.27 41.02
C ALA A 43 -21.82 -15.22 41.40
N GLY A 44 -21.75 -14.07 40.72
CA GLY A 44 -20.86 -12.95 41.07
C GLY A 44 -19.48 -12.95 40.41
N HIS A 45 -19.17 -13.86 39.49
CA HIS A 45 -17.88 -13.86 38.79
C HIS A 45 -17.82 -12.77 37.72
N ALA A 46 -16.78 -11.92 37.79
CA ALA A 46 -16.50 -10.88 36.80
C ALA A 46 -15.99 -11.46 35.48
N GLN A 47 -16.47 -10.94 34.37
CA GLN A 47 -16.13 -11.37 33.02
C GLN A 47 -16.15 -10.17 32.07
N HIS A 48 -15.39 -10.23 30.98
CA HIS A 48 -15.43 -9.23 29.92
C HIS A 48 -15.15 -9.92 28.58
N TYR A 49 -15.60 -9.30 27.49
CA TYR A 49 -15.28 -9.81 26.16
C TYR A 49 -13.87 -9.40 25.76
N THR A 50 -13.11 -10.37 25.25
CA THR A 50 -11.78 -10.16 24.68
C THR A 50 -11.86 -10.13 23.15
N GLY A 51 -10.88 -9.50 22.51
CA GLY A 51 -10.85 -9.32 21.05
C GLY A 51 -11.10 -7.87 20.62
N LYS A 52 -10.92 -7.59 19.32
CA LYS A 52 -11.21 -6.26 18.76
C LYS A 52 -12.70 -6.13 18.55
N SER A 53 -13.30 -5.02 19.00
CA SER A 53 -14.65 -4.67 18.60
C SER A 53 -14.75 -4.55 17.07
N GLU A 54 -15.95 -4.71 16.51
CA GLU A 54 -16.16 -4.51 15.07
C GLU A 54 -15.69 -3.12 14.61
N ILE A 55 -15.85 -2.11 15.48
CA ILE A 55 -15.39 -0.75 15.26
C ILE A 55 -13.86 -0.69 15.14
N GLU A 56 -13.15 -1.38 16.03
CA GLU A 56 -11.68 -1.41 15.99
C GLU A 56 -11.18 -2.19 14.77
N LEU A 57 -11.84 -3.28 14.40
CA LEU A 57 -11.52 -4.02 13.18
C LEU A 57 -11.72 -3.15 11.93
N GLU A 58 -12.82 -2.41 11.86
CA GLU A 58 -13.12 -1.54 10.73
C GLU A 58 -12.16 -0.34 10.66
N ARG A 59 -11.79 0.23 11.82
CA ARG A 59 -10.75 1.25 11.90
C ARG A 59 -9.41 0.74 11.34
N GLN A 60 -9.02 -0.47 11.70
CA GLN A 60 -7.77 -1.06 11.19
C GLN A 60 -7.81 -1.34 9.69
N ARG A 61 -8.98 -1.77 9.16
CA ARG A 61 -9.18 -1.90 7.72
C ARG A 61 -9.02 -0.57 7.00
N ARG A 62 -9.59 0.51 7.54
CA ARG A 62 -9.43 1.87 6.99
C ARG A 62 -7.98 2.32 6.98
N ILE A 63 -7.27 2.18 8.11
CA ILE A 63 -5.85 2.54 8.19
C ILE A 63 -5.02 1.76 7.16
N ARG A 64 -5.27 0.45 7.01
CA ARG A 64 -4.57 -0.37 6.02
C ARG A 64 -4.90 0.06 4.58
N ALA A 65 -6.16 0.38 4.30
CA ALA A 65 -6.56 0.84 2.99
C ALA A 65 -5.92 2.20 2.64
N GLU A 66 -5.89 3.14 3.60
CA GLU A 66 -5.24 4.44 3.44
C GLU A 66 -3.72 4.29 3.21
N ALA A 67 -3.05 3.47 4.02
CA ALA A 67 -1.63 3.19 3.85
C ALA A 67 -1.33 2.55 2.48
N GLY A 68 -2.16 1.60 2.03
CA GLY A 68 -2.03 0.98 0.72
C GLY A 68 -2.22 1.98 -0.44
N ARG A 69 -3.16 2.92 -0.30
CA ARG A 69 -3.36 3.99 -1.29
C ARG A 69 -2.16 4.93 -1.37
N ALA A 70 -1.64 5.37 -0.22
CA ALA A 70 -0.46 6.22 -0.17
C ALA A 70 0.76 5.57 -0.85
N GLN A 71 1.01 4.28 -0.55
CA GLN A 71 2.10 3.53 -1.18
C GLN A 71 1.93 3.40 -2.69
N ALA A 72 0.70 3.17 -3.17
CA ALA A 72 0.41 3.07 -4.60
C ALA A 72 0.60 4.42 -5.31
N GLU A 73 0.19 5.52 -4.69
CA GLU A 73 0.38 6.88 -5.21
C GLU A 73 1.87 7.25 -5.29
N ASP A 74 2.65 6.93 -4.25
CA ASP A 74 4.10 7.15 -4.23
C ASP A 74 4.80 6.34 -5.33
N ALA A 75 4.48 5.05 -5.46
CA ALA A 75 5.03 4.20 -6.50
C ALA A 75 4.70 4.72 -7.90
N TYR A 76 3.45 5.15 -8.11
CA TYR A 76 3.02 5.73 -9.37
C TYR A 76 3.78 7.02 -9.71
N GLU A 77 3.95 7.92 -8.74
CA GLU A 77 4.65 9.19 -8.98
C GLU A 77 6.15 8.97 -9.23
N MET A 78 6.79 8.02 -8.54
CA MET A 78 8.18 7.65 -8.82
C MET A 78 8.35 7.10 -10.25
N GLU A 79 7.48 6.18 -10.65
CA GLU A 79 7.50 5.61 -12.01
C GLU A 79 7.25 6.69 -13.06
N ARG A 80 6.30 7.59 -12.81
CA ARG A 80 5.98 8.72 -13.68
C ARG A 80 7.18 9.65 -13.85
N ARG A 81 7.88 9.98 -12.77
CA ARG A 81 9.11 10.82 -12.82
C ARG A 81 10.21 10.15 -13.61
N SER A 82 10.45 8.86 -13.40
CA SER A 82 11.42 8.06 -14.15
C SER A 82 11.12 8.07 -15.66
N LYS A 83 9.85 7.86 -16.04
CA LYS A 83 9.41 7.91 -17.45
C LYS A 83 9.62 9.29 -18.07
N ILE A 84 9.30 10.36 -17.36
CA ILE A 84 9.51 11.74 -17.84
C ILE A 84 11.00 12.02 -18.04
N ALA A 85 11.84 11.64 -17.07
CA ALA A 85 13.28 11.82 -17.16
C ALA A 85 13.86 11.06 -18.36
N LEU A 86 13.53 9.77 -18.50
CA LEU A 86 13.97 8.94 -19.62
C LEU A 86 13.55 9.54 -20.97
N LYS A 87 12.28 9.94 -21.09
CA LYS A 87 11.77 10.63 -22.29
C LYS A 87 12.53 11.91 -22.58
N GLY A 88 12.88 12.69 -21.55
CA GLY A 88 13.70 13.88 -21.68
C GLY A 88 15.11 13.58 -22.19
N HIS A 89 15.77 12.55 -21.67
CA HIS A 89 17.08 12.11 -22.16
C HIS A 89 17.04 11.66 -23.62
N LEU A 90 16.06 10.82 -23.99
CA LEU A 90 15.86 10.36 -25.36
C LEU A 90 15.58 11.52 -26.33
N THR A 91 14.74 12.46 -25.92
CA THR A 91 14.41 13.64 -26.75
C THR A 91 15.64 14.52 -26.96
N ARG A 92 16.42 14.78 -25.91
CA ARG A 92 17.68 15.54 -26.02
C ARG A 92 18.69 14.85 -26.94
N ALA A 93 18.86 13.53 -26.82
CA ALA A 93 19.75 12.77 -27.68
C ALA A 93 19.30 12.84 -29.16
N ARG A 94 18.01 12.63 -29.43
CA ARG A 94 17.44 12.75 -30.78
C ARG A 94 17.65 14.14 -31.38
N ASN A 95 17.40 15.20 -30.59
CA ASN A 95 17.58 16.57 -31.05
C ASN A 95 19.05 16.89 -31.36
N LYS A 96 20.00 16.41 -30.54
CA LYS A 96 21.43 16.57 -30.82
C LYS A 96 21.82 15.89 -32.13
N ILE A 97 21.40 14.64 -32.33
CA ILE A 97 21.68 13.89 -33.56
C ILE A 97 21.09 14.60 -34.79
N ALA A 98 19.83 15.05 -34.70
CA ALA A 98 19.16 15.77 -35.78
C ALA A 98 19.84 17.11 -36.11
N ALA A 99 20.44 17.78 -35.12
CA ALA A 99 21.21 18.99 -35.29
C ALA A 99 22.67 18.74 -35.72
N GLY A 100 23.08 17.49 -35.99
CA GLY A 100 24.46 17.16 -36.37
C GLY A 100 25.45 17.24 -35.20
N VAL A 101 24.98 17.23 -33.96
CA VAL A 101 25.80 17.31 -32.75
C VAL A 101 26.03 15.92 -32.15
N CYS A 102 27.29 15.61 -31.82
CA CYS A 102 27.66 14.36 -31.15
C CYS A 102 26.94 14.23 -29.77
N PRO A 103 26.15 13.16 -29.54
CA PRO A 103 25.46 12.95 -28.26
C PRO A 103 26.36 12.52 -27.09
N ALA A 104 27.62 12.14 -27.32
CA ALA A 104 28.53 11.72 -26.26
C ALA A 104 28.70 12.83 -25.20
N PRO A 105 28.70 12.49 -23.90
CA PRO A 105 28.70 13.47 -22.80
C PRO A 105 29.97 14.32 -22.75
N ASP A 106 31.08 13.82 -23.28
CA ASP A 106 32.41 14.42 -23.28
C ASP A 106 32.82 15.08 -24.61
N CYS A 107 32.00 14.96 -25.68
CA CYS A 107 32.33 15.53 -26.98
C CYS A 107 31.49 16.76 -27.35
N GLY A 108 30.17 16.59 -27.55
CA GLY A 108 29.25 17.70 -27.86
C GLY A 108 29.57 18.54 -29.11
N GLN A 109 30.50 18.11 -29.97
CA GLN A 109 30.91 18.86 -31.16
C GLN A 109 29.95 18.66 -32.35
N HIS A 110 29.94 19.61 -33.28
CA HIS A 110 29.11 19.57 -34.49
C HIS A 110 29.87 18.93 -35.66
N PHE A 111 29.21 18.02 -36.39
CA PHE A 111 29.78 17.30 -37.53
C PHE A 111 28.75 17.20 -38.67
N SER A 112 29.24 17.30 -39.91
CA SER A 112 28.44 17.01 -41.09
C SER A 112 28.03 15.53 -41.18
N ASN A 113 28.86 14.63 -40.66
CA ASN A 113 28.59 13.20 -40.57
C ASN A 113 28.91 12.66 -39.17
N VAL A 114 27.90 12.70 -38.29
CA VAL A 114 28.00 12.25 -36.90
C VAL A 114 28.34 10.75 -36.81
N ARG A 115 27.87 9.93 -37.76
CA ARG A 115 28.15 8.48 -37.78
C ARG A 115 29.64 8.19 -37.90
N GLU A 116 30.31 8.86 -38.84
CA GLU A 116 31.74 8.65 -39.03
C GLU A 116 32.55 9.18 -37.84
N HIS A 117 32.18 10.35 -37.31
CA HIS A 117 32.80 10.87 -36.09
C HIS A 117 32.72 9.89 -34.91
N MET A 118 31.55 9.28 -34.68
CA MET A 118 31.35 8.28 -33.62
C MET A 118 32.28 7.07 -33.78
N ARG A 119 32.47 6.55 -34.99
CA ARG A 119 33.33 5.38 -35.23
C ARG A 119 34.79 5.62 -34.86
N HIS A 120 35.31 6.83 -35.09
CA HIS A 120 36.72 7.14 -34.86
C HIS A 120 37.01 7.68 -33.46
N ARG A 121 36.08 8.44 -32.87
CA ARG A 121 36.28 9.13 -31.58
C ARG A 121 35.57 8.46 -30.41
N HIS A 122 34.53 7.68 -30.69
CA HIS A 122 33.74 6.95 -29.69
C HIS A 122 33.57 5.47 -30.10
N PRO A 123 34.68 4.73 -30.35
CA PRO A 123 34.62 3.36 -30.85
C PRO A 123 33.92 2.39 -29.87
N ASP A 124 34.02 2.66 -28.57
CA ASP A 124 33.41 1.84 -27.50
C ASP A 124 31.95 2.24 -27.22
N TRP A 125 31.39 3.18 -27.99
CA TRP A 125 29.99 3.58 -27.85
C TRP A 125 29.07 2.52 -28.47
N HIS A 126 28.77 1.49 -27.68
CA HIS A 126 27.84 0.43 -28.05
C HIS A 126 26.43 0.75 -27.57
N LEU A 127 25.43 0.53 -28.44
CA LEU A 127 24.05 0.43 -28.01
C LEU A 127 23.90 -0.89 -27.26
N THR A 128 23.75 -0.85 -25.95
CA THR A 128 23.31 -2.04 -25.21
C THR A 128 21.83 -2.27 -25.50
N ASP A 129 21.48 -3.46 -25.98
CA ASP A 129 20.09 -3.85 -26.16
C ASP A 129 19.43 -3.92 -24.76
N PRO A 130 18.34 -3.17 -24.50
CA PRO A 130 17.71 -3.14 -23.19
C PRO A 130 17.09 -4.48 -22.76
N ASP A 131 16.80 -5.41 -23.68
CA ASP A 131 16.18 -6.71 -23.38
C ASP A 131 17.22 -7.83 -23.17
N THR A 132 18.38 -7.79 -23.84
CA THR A 132 19.43 -8.81 -23.69
C THR A 132 20.66 -8.34 -22.91
N GLY A 133 20.84 -7.01 -22.72
CA GLY A 133 22.00 -6.43 -22.04
C GLY A 133 23.32 -6.61 -22.80
N GLU A 134 23.25 -7.11 -24.03
CA GLU A 134 24.42 -7.34 -24.90
C GLU A 134 24.69 -6.12 -25.79
N ALA A 135 25.95 -5.95 -26.20
CA ALA A 135 26.34 -4.90 -27.13
C ALA A 135 25.77 -5.19 -28.52
N ALA A 136 24.81 -4.39 -28.97
CA ALA A 136 24.30 -4.46 -30.34
C ALA A 136 25.37 -3.91 -31.31
N ALA A 137 25.79 -4.74 -32.25
CA ALA A 137 26.72 -4.35 -33.31
C ALA A 137 26.06 -3.35 -34.29
N LEU A 138 26.74 -2.24 -34.56
CA LEU A 138 26.34 -1.16 -35.48
C LEU A 138 26.58 -1.50 -36.95
#